data_AF-A0A496QC60-F1
#
_entry.id   AF-A0A496QC60-F1
#
_cell.length_a   1.000
_cell.length_b   1.000
_cell.length_c   1.000
_cell.angle_alpha   90.00
_cell.angle_beta   90.00
_cell.angle_gamma   90.00
#
_symmetry.space_group_name_H-M   'P 1'
#
loop_
_entity.id
_entity.type
_entity.pdbx_description
1 polymer ?
#
loop_
_entity_poly.entity_id
_entity_poly.type
_entity_poly.pdbx_seq_one_letter_code
_entity_poly.pdbx_strand_id
1 'polypeptide(L)'
;MNRKEFLEKLRIVSPGTPLRFALDQIVAANTGALLFFVDDFEKYKPLMQLGFMIDCEFNPNKLYELTKMDGAIIVDENMNRIIAANVQLIPDPSISSSETGMRHRTAERMARQTGKMLVAISKRKKTISLFYDDYSHVLR
;
A
#
# COMPACT_ATOMS: atom_id res chain seq x y z
N MET A 1 4.58 -1.30 20.56
CA MET A 1 3.14 -1.15 20.85
C MET A 1 2.27 -1.79 19.75
N ASN A 2 2.78 -2.80 19.02
CA ASN A 2 2.48 -2.90 17.60
C ASN A 2 1.62 -4.09 17.17
N ARG A 3 1.53 -5.15 17.98
CA ARG A 3 0.82 -6.36 17.56
C ARG A 3 -0.69 -6.17 17.48
N LYS A 4 -1.27 -5.40 18.41
CA LYS A 4 -2.71 -5.10 18.39
C LYS A 4 -3.08 -4.24 17.19
N GLU A 5 -2.30 -3.18 16.93
CA GLU A 5 -2.49 -2.32 15.76
C GLU A 5 -2.34 -3.10 14.45
N PHE A 6 -1.33 -3.99 14.37
CA PHE A 6 -1.16 -4.84 13.20
C PHE A 6 -2.38 -5.74 12.95
N LEU A 7 -2.99 -6.29 14.00
CA LEU A 7 -4.24 -7.06 13.87
C LEU A 7 -5.41 -6.19 13.37
N GLU A 8 -5.49 -4.93 13.78
CA GLU A 8 -6.48 -4.00 13.21
C GLU A 8 -6.20 -3.72 11.72
N LYS A 9 -4.93 -3.57 11.33
CA LYS A 9 -4.57 -3.43 9.90
C LYS A 9 -4.91 -4.69 9.09
N LEU A 10 -4.77 -5.87 9.68
CA LEU A 10 -5.21 -7.13 9.04
C LEU A 10 -6.73 -7.18 8.84
N ARG A 11 -7.52 -6.65 9.78
CA ARG A 11 -8.99 -6.56 9.62
C ARG A 11 -9.38 -5.71 8.42
N ILE A 12 -8.66 -4.61 8.17
CA ILE A 12 -8.89 -3.71 7.04
C ILE A 12 -8.71 -4.42 5.67
N VAL A 13 -7.83 -5.41 5.59
CA VAL A 13 -7.58 -6.21 4.36
C VAL A 13 -8.26 -7.58 4.37
N SER A 14 -9.15 -7.83 5.34
CA SER A 14 -9.84 -9.12 5.50
C SER A 14 -11.02 -9.28 4.51
N PRO A 15 -11.44 -10.51 4.19
CA PRO A 15 -12.61 -10.78 3.35
C PRO A 15 -13.86 -10.03 3.80
N GLY A 16 -14.64 -9.53 2.84
CA GLY A 16 -15.83 -8.73 3.08
C GLY A 16 -15.58 -7.22 3.23
N THR A 17 -14.32 -6.78 3.30
CA THR A 17 -14.01 -5.33 3.30
C THR A 17 -13.95 -4.74 1.89
N PRO A 18 -14.27 -3.43 1.73
CA PRO A 18 -14.12 -2.74 0.45
C PRO A 18 -12.70 -2.80 -0.11
N LEU A 19 -11.68 -2.67 0.75
CA LEU A 19 -10.29 -2.76 0.31
C LEU A 19 -9.95 -4.17 -0.18
N ARG A 20 -10.32 -5.23 0.56
CA ARG A 20 -10.08 -6.61 0.11
C ARG A 20 -10.73 -6.88 -1.25
N PHE A 21 -11.95 -6.39 -1.47
CA PHE A 21 -12.61 -6.51 -2.77
C PHE A 21 -11.79 -5.88 -3.91
N ALA A 22 -11.22 -4.68 -3.72
CA ALA A 22 -10.33 -4.07 -4.71
C ALA A 22 -9.05 -4.89 -4.92
N LEU A 23 -8.41 -5.35 -3.83
CA LEU A 23 -7.18 -6.15 -3.90
C LEU A 23 -7.39 -7.47 -4.64
N ASP A 24 -8.52 -8.14 -4.42
CA ASP A 24 -8.89 -9.37 -5.12
C ASP A 24 -9.08 -9.12 -6.63
N GLN A 25 -9.69 -7.99 -7.03
CA GLN A 25 -9.80 -7.60 -8.44
C GLN A 25 -8.42 -7.38 -9.09
N ILE A 26 -7.51 -6.69 -8.40
CA ILE A 26 -6.14 -6.43 -8.88
C ILE A 26 -5.39 -7.75 -9.12
N VAL A 27 -5.49 -8.69 -8.17
CA VAL A 27 -4.90 -10.03 -8.28
C VAL A 27 -5.52 -10.80 -9.44
N ALA A 28 -6.86 -10.80 -9.57
CA ALA A 28 -7.58 -11.48 -10.64
C ALA A 28 -7.19 -10.95 -12.03
N ALA A 29 -6.97 -9.63 -12.15
CA ALA A 29 -6.50 -8.98 -13.39
C ALA A 29 -5.02 -9.25 -13.71
N ASN A 30 -4.29 -10.00 -12.87
CA ASN A 30 -2.85 -10.24 -13.00
C ASN A 30 -2.05 -8.93 -13.07
N THR A 31 -2.42 -7.96 -12.24
CA THR A 31 -1.72 -6.68 -12.11
C THR A 31 -0.97 -6.62 -10.78
N GLY A 32 0.01 -5.71 -10.69
CA GLY A 32 0.70 -5.42 -9.43
C GLY A 32 0.18 -4.11 -8.86
N ALA A 33 0.31 -3.91 -7.56
CA ALA A 33 -0.09 -2.67 -6.91
C ALA A 33 0.81 -2.39 -5.70
N LEU A 34 1.02 -1.11 -5.41
CA LEU A 34 1.66 -0.64 -4.19
C LEU A 34 0.78 0.46 -3.59
N LEU A 35 0.25 0.23 -2.41
CA LEU A 35 -0.63 1.17 -1.71
C LEU A 35 0.08 1.67 -0.46
N PHE A 36 -0.02 2.96 -0.20
CA PHE A 36 0.51 3.61 0.99
C PHE A 36 -0.57 4.42 1.71
N PHE A 37 -0.80 4.06 2.97
CA PHE A 37 -1.85 4.61 3.82
C PHE A 37 -1.27 5.64 4.79
N VAL A 38 -1.70 6.90 4.70
CA VAL A 38 -1.11 8.04 5.43
C VAL A 38 -2.15 8.78 6.29
N ASP A 39 -1.76 9.24 7.48
CA ASP A 39 -2.54 10.18 8.31
C ASP A 39 -2.45 11.62 7.78
N ASP A 40 -1.25 12.01 7.38
CA ASP A 40 -0.93 13.34 6.88
C ASP A 40 -0.07 13.22 5.62
N PHE A 41 -0.63 13.65 4.47
CA PHE A 41 0.06 13.57 3.19
C PHE A 41 1.31 14.47 3.13
N GLU A 42 1.25 15.69 3.67
CA GLU A 42 2.35 16.65 3.58
C GLU A 42 3.55 16.20 4.42
N LYS A 43 3.29 15.55 5.56
CA LYS A 43 4.33 14.93 6.40
C LYS A 43 5.21 13.93 5.64
N TYR A 44 4.64 13.16 4.70
CA TYR A 44 5.37 12.11 3.98
C TYR A 44 5.82 12.51 2.58
N LYS A 45 5.46 13.70 2.11
CA LYS A 45 5.84 14.24 0.80
C LYS A 45 7.36 14.21 0.53
N PRO A 46 8.26 14.46 1.51
CA PRO A 46 9.71 14.32 1.27
C PRO A 46 10.17 12.89 0.92
N LEU A 47 9.36 11.87 1.22
CA LEU A 47 9.63 10.46 0.92
C LEU A 47 9.00 10.02 -0.42
N MET A 48 8.50 10.97 -1.21
CA MET A 48 7.75 10.72 -2.42
C MET A 48 8.17 11.65 -3.55
N GLN A 49 8.18 11.11 -4.77
CA GLN A 49 8.05 11.93 -5.98
C GLN A 49 6.63 11.77 -6.50
N LEU A 50 5.90 12.89 -6.52
CA LEU A 50 4.49 12.92 -6.88
C LEU A 50 4.28 12.61 -8.36
N GLY A 51 3.32 11.75 -8.66
CA GLY A 51 2.73 11.61 -10.00
C GLY A 51 1.57 12.58 -10.16
N PHE A 52 0.36 12.09 -9.88
CA PHE A 52 -0.88 12.86 -10.02
C PHE A 52 -1.63 12.97 -8.70
N MET A 53 -2.08 14.18 -8.36
CA MET A 53 -3.11 14.37 -7.34
C MET A 53 -4.45 13.90 -7.89
N ILE A 54 -5.13 13.05 -7.14
CA ILE A 54 -6.45 12.50 -7.48
C ILE A 54 -7.53 13.12 -6.59
N ASP A 55 -7.26 13.15 -5.29
CA ASP A 55 -8.10 13.76 -4.25
C ASP A 55 -9.60 13.41 -4.34
N CYS A 56 -9.93 12.13 -4.47
CA CYS A 56 -11.32 11.67 -4.62
C CYS A 56 -11.75 10.75 -3.49
N GLU A 57 -13.06 10.61 -3.27
CA GLU A 57 -13.61 9.63 -2.33
C GLU A 57 -13.18 8.20 -2.71
N PHE A 58 -12.83 7.43 -1.69
CA PHE A 58 -12.43 6.04 -1.81
C PHE A 58 -13.57 5.21 -2.40
N ASN A 59 -13.25 4.49 -3.46
CA ASN A 59 -14.14 3.51 -4.04
C ASN A 59 -13.28 2.34 -4.56
N PRO A 60 -13.65 1.07 -4.27
CA PRO A 60 -12.86 -0.08 -4.69
C PRO A 60 -12.59 -0.14 -6.19
N ASN A 61 -13.56 0.24 -7.03
CA ASN A 61 -13.40 0.23 -8.48
C ASN A 61 -12.46 1.36 -8.93
N LYS A 62 -12.57 2.55 -8.33
CA LYS A 62 -11.61 3.65 -8.62
C LYS A 62 -10.19 3.24 -8.24
N LEU A 63 -10.01 2.61 -7.07
CA LEU A 63 -8.71 2.11 -6.65
C LEU A 63 -8.16 1.11 -7.67
N TYR A 64 -8.96 0.11 -8.05
CA TYR A 64 -8.59 -0.87 -9.07
C TYR A 64 -8.17 -0.21 -10.39
N GLU A 65 -8.95 0.73 -10.91
CA GLU A 65 -8.61 1.45 -12.15
C GLU A 65 -7.28 2.20 -12.03
N LEU A 66 -7.05 2.91 -10.92
CA LEU A 66 -5.81 3.64 -10.68
C LEU A 66 -4.59 2.72 -10.56
N THR A 67 -4.75 1.48 -10.07
CA THR A 67 -3.63 0.53 -9.96
C THR A 67 -3.14 0.00 -11.31
N LYS A 68 -3.85 0.27 -12.41
CA LYS A 68 -3.36 -0.04 -13.76
C LYS A 68 -2.20 0.86 -14.17
N MET A 69 -2.04 2.01 -13.51
CA MET A 69 -0.86 2.87 -13.66
C MET A 69 0.34 2.25 -12.96
N ASP A 70 1.55 2.65 -13.37
CA ASP A 70 2.76 2.33 -12.62
C ASP A 70 2.83 3.11 -11.30
N GLY A 71 3.80 2.77 -10.45
CA GLY A 71 4.05 3.46 -9.18
C GLY A 71 3.14 2.99 -8.03
N ALA A 72 3.01 3.86 -7.03
CA ALA A 72 2.20 3.68 -5.84
C ALA A 72 0.94 4.56 -5.87
N ILE A 73 -0.05 4.13 -5.11
CA ILE A 73 -1.25 4.91 -4.80
C ILE A 73 -1.21 5.30 -3.34
N ILE A 74 -1.48 6.57 -3.07
CA ILE A 74 -1.57 7.12 -1.73
C ILE A 74 -3.04 7.20 -1.34
N VAL A 75 -3.36 6.59 -0.22
CA VAL A 75 -4.71 6.53 0.36
C VAL A 75 -4.62 7.12 1.76
N ASP A 76 -5.65 7.79 2.23
CA ASP A 76 -5.69 8.18 3.65
C ASP A 76 -5.82 6.94 4.55
N GLU A 77 -5.36 7.04 5.79
CA GLU A 77 -5.33 5.89 6.70
C GLU A 77 -6.72 5.37 7.10
N ASN A 78 -7.74 6.24 6.98
CA ASN A 78 -9.13 5.92 7.25
C ASN A 78 -9.86 5.34 6.04
N MET A 79 -9.20 5.26 4.87
CA MET A 79 -9.79 4.82 3.60
C MET A 79 -11.03 5.60 3.18
N ASN A 80 -11.07 6.90 3.47
CA ASN A 80 -12.11 7.79 2.97
C ASN A 80 -11.73 8.38 1.61
N ARG A 81 -10.42 8.53 1.31
CA ARG A 81 -9.95 9.21 0.09
C ARG A 81 -8.75 8.54 -0.55
N ILE A 82 -8.73 8.57 -1.87
CA ILE A 82 -7.55 8.30 -2.68
C ILE A 82 -6.91 9.65 -3.01
N ILE A 83 -5.72 9.89 -2.47
CA ILE A 83 -5.05 11.19 -2.48
C ILE A 83 -4.26 11.38 -3.78
N ALA A 84 -3.43 10.41 -4.13
CA ALA A 84 -2.54 10.48 -5.28
C ALA A 84 -2.30 9.11 -5.92
N ALA A 85 -1.93 9.11 -7.19
CA ALA A 85 -1.57 7.92 -7.95
C ALA A 85 -0.31 8.15 -8.79
N ASN A 86 0.30 7.06 -9.26
CA ASN A 86 1.58 7.06 -9.96
C ASN A 86 2.70 7.75 -9.16
N VAL A 87 2.69 7.52 -7.85
CA VAL A 87 3.69 8.09 -6.93
C VAL A 87 4.89 7.18 -6.84
N GLN A 88 6.10 7.72 -6.96
CA GLN A 88 7.31 6.99 -6.66
C GLN A 88 7.66 7.16 -5.18
N LEU A 89 7.69 6.05 -4.44
CA LEU A 89 8.12 6.04 -3.04
C LEU A 89 9.65 5.93 -2.95
N ILE A 90 10.26 6.75 -2.10
CA ILE A 90 11.72 6.87 -1.96
C ILE A 90 12.09 6.69 -0.48
N PRO A 91 11.96 5.46 0.08
CA PRO A 91 12.38 5.21 1.45
C PRO A 91 13.91 5.19 1.55
N ASP A 92 14.44 5.37 2.76
CA ASP A 92 15.87 5.32 3.05
C ASP A 92 16.46 3.97 2.60
N PRO A 93 17.46 3.97 1.69
CA PRO A 93 18.03 2.76 1.15
C PRO A 93 18.83 1.93 2.17
N SER A 94 19.24 2.54 3.29
CA SER A 94 19.99 1.90 4.37
C SER A 94 19.11 0.99 5.24
N ILE A 95 17.79 1.19 5.23
CA ILE A 95 16.84 0.33 5.94
C ILE A 95 16.90 -1.08 5.33
N SER A 96 17.15 -2.06 6.19
CA SER A 96 17.23 -3.46 5.80
C SER A 96 15.87 -3.96 5.28
N SER A 97 15.90 -4.95 4.39
CA SER A 97 14.71 -5.57 3.84
C SER A 97 15.02 -7.02 3.50
N SER A 98 14.14 -7.93 3.94
CA SER A 98 14.22 -9.36 3.60
C SER A 98 13.41 -9.71 2.35
N GLU A 99 12.64 -8.75 1.82
CA GLU A 99 11.79 -8.96 0.67
C GLU A 99 12.55 -9.06 -0.67
N THR A 100 11.93 -9.75 -1.62
CA THR A 100 12.46 -9.88 -2.99
C THR A 100 11.64 -9.07 -3.97
N GLY A 101 12.32 -8.33 -4.86
CA GLY A 101 11.70 -7.44 -5.84
C GLY A 101 11.49 -6.01 -5.33
N MET A 102 11.67 -5.03 -6.23
CA MET A 102 11.71 -3.61 -5.85
C MET A 102 10.45 -3.13 -5.13
N ARG A 103 9.27 -3.61 -5.54
CA ARG A 103 7.99 -3.21 -4.94
C ARG A 103 7.84 -3.64 -3.48
N HIS A 104 8.14 -4.91 -3.18
CA HIS A 104 8.02 -5.42 -1.80
C HIS A 104 9.11 -4.84 -0.90
N ARG A 105 10.33 -4.69 -1.42
CA ARG A 105 11.42 -4.00 -0.70
C ARG A 105 11.07 -2.56 -0.35
N THR A 106 10.47 -1.84 -1.30
CA THR A 106 10.02 -0.45 -1.08
C THR A 106 8.91 -0.40 -0.04
N ALA A 107 7.95 -1.32 -0.10
CA ALA A 107 6.86 -1.41 0.88
C ALA A 107 7.38 -1.68 2.29
N GLU A 108 8.26 -2.68 2.47
CA GLU A 108 8.83 -3.03 3.78
C GLU A 108 9.65 -1.88 4.36
N ARG A 109 10.52 -1.26 3.55
CA ARG A 109 11.32 -0.12 4.02
C ARG A 109 10.48 1.09 4.38
N MET A 110 9.48 1.40 3.56
CA MET A 110 8.58 2.52 3.84
C MET A 110 7.77 2.26 5.11
N ALA A 111 7.29 1.03 5.31
CA ALA A 111 6.58 0.64 6.53
C ALA A 111 7.44 0.83 7.78
N ARG A 112 8.68 0.35 7.77
CA ARG A 112 9.66 0.53 8.86
C ARG A 112 10.02 2.00 9.10
N GLN A 113 10.21 2.77 8.03
CA GLN A 113 10.61 4.17 8.13
C GLN A 113 9.49 5.07 8.69
N THR A 114 8.25 4.77 8.34
CA THR A 114 7.11 5.66 8.60
C THR A 114 6.18 5.17 9.69
N GLY A 115 6.28 3.90 10.09
CA GLY A 115 5.34 3.26 11.01
C GLY A 115 3.92 3.13 10.45
N LYS A 116 3.77 3.20 9.12
CA LYS A 116 2.48 3.21 8.44
C LYS A 116 2.24 1.94 7.64
N MET A 117 0.99 1.74 7.27
CA MET A 117 0.55 0.55 6.54
C MET A 117 0.89 0.68 5.05
N LEU A 118 1.50 -0.36 4.52
CA LEU A 118 1.75 -0.55 3.09
C LEU A 118 1.12 -1.87 2.64
N VAL A 119 0.55 -1.89 1.44
CA VAL A 119 0.09 -3.12 0.79
C VAL A 119 0.79 -3.27 -0.55
N ALA A 120 1.40 -4.42 -0.79
CA ALA A 120 2.03 -4.75 -2.06
C ALA A 120 1.40 -5.99 -2.68
N ILE A 121 1.10 -5.92 -3.98
CA ILE A 121 0.62 -7.06 -4.76
C ILE A 121 1.70 -7.48 -5.76
N SER A 122 2.05 -8.75 -5.72
CA SER A 122 2.97 -9.35 -6.69
C SER A 122 2.22 -9.87 -7.91
N LYS A 123 2.42 -9.22 -9.07
CA LYS A 123 1.88 -9.70 -10.35
C LYS A 123 2.26 -11.16 -10.65
N ARG A 124 3.50 -11.54 -10.38
CA ARG A 124 4.01 -12.90 -10.67
C ARG A 124 3.50 -13.94 -9.66
N LYS A 125 3.54 -13.63 -8.37
CA LYS A 125 3.18 -14.59 -7.31
C LYS A 125 1.67 -14.62 -7.03
N LYS A 126 0.91 -13.63 -7.50
CA LYS A 126 -0.51 -13.42 -7.20
C LYS A 126 -0.79 -13.35 -5.69
N THR A 127 0.16 -12.81 -4.93
CA THR A 127 0.07 -12.68 -3.47
C THR A 127 -0.12 -11.23 -3.09
N ILE A 128 -0.92 -11.02 -2.03
CA ILE A 128 -1.07 -9.73 -1.36
C ILE A 128 -0.24 -9.76 -0.08
N SER A 129 0.63 -8.79 0.09
CA SER A 129 1.48 -8.66 1.28
C SER A 129 1.14 -7.35 2.00
N LEU A 130 0.86 -7.45 3.29
CA LEU A 130 0.68 -6.32 4.21
C LEU A 130 2.00 -6.07 4.94
N PHE A 131 2.40 -4.82 5.05
CA PHE A 131 3.52 -4.36 5.87
C PHE A 131 3.06 -3.25 6.81
N TYR A 132 3.53 -3.27 8.06
CA TYR A 132 3.25 -2.25 9.06
C TYR A 132 4.35 -2.27 10.10
N ASP A 133 5.10 -1.17 10.18
CA ASP A 133 6.31 -1.10 11.01
C ASP A 133 7.24 -2.31 10.69
N ASP A 134 7.70 -3.05 11.69
CA ASP A 134 8.49 -4.28 11.50
C ASP A 134 7.69 -5.54 11.14
N TYR A 135 6.36 -5.47 11.05
CA TYR A 135 5.50 -6.63 10.77
C TYR A 135 5.21 -6.76 9.27
N SER A 136 5.24 -8.00 8.80
CA SER A 136 4.74 -8.36 7.48
C SER A 136 3.83 -9.58 7.56
N HIS A 137 2.83 -9.64 6.67
CA HIS A 137 1.97 -10.80 6.55
C HIS A 137 1.48 -10.96 5.11
N VAL A 138 1.63 -12.17 4.57
CA VAL A 138 1.08 -12.54 3.27
C VAL A 138 -0.35 -13.04 3.46
N LEU A 139 -1.30 -12.37 2.83
CA LEU A 139 -2.70 -12.79 2.85
C LEU A 139 -2.90 -14.00 1.94
N ARG A 140 -3.75 -14.92 2.40
CA ARG A 140 -4.23 -16.05 1.61
C ARG A 140 -5.64 -15.79 1.08
#